data_AF-A0A7D5NCP2-F1
#
_entry.id   AF-A0A7D5NCP2-F1
#
_cell.length_a   1.000
_cell.length_b   1.000
_cell.length_c   1.000
_cell.angle_alpha   90.00
_cell.angle_beta   90.00
_cell.angle_gamma   90.00
#
_symmetry.space_group_name_H-M   'P 1'
#
loop_
_entity.id
_entity.type
_entity.pdbx_description
1 polymer ?
#
loop_
_entity_poly.entity_id
_entity_poly.type
_entity_poly.pdbx_seq_one_letter_code
_entity_poly.pdbx_strand_id
1 'polypeptide(L)'
;MKIENREHHVVTALVIEFTAHPAQTCEDGIWLRVDVVSATTEDSKFFPVSDPLSYSVKNNRLVLDRGGVCDGGAFLPGALNDETIRGEYISGARGLRLLGFFTLSKRK
;
A
#
# COMPACT_ATOMS: atom_id res chain seq x y z
N MET A 1 7.93 -5.72 -0.41
CA MET A 1 6.69 -5.45 -1.15
C MET A 1 7.03 -5.16 -2.60
N LYS A 2 6.20 -5.63 -3.53
CA LYS A 2 6.28 -5.31 -4.96
C LYS A 2 4.93 -4.73 -5.40
N ILE A 3 4.96 -3.67 -6.20
CA ILE A 3 3.80 -3.04 -6.84
C ILE A 3 3.94 -3.25 -8.34
N GLU A 4 2.87 -3.76 -8.94
CA GLU A 4 2.78 -4.11 -10.35
C GLU A 4 1.72 -3.26 -11.04
N ASN A 5 1.89 -2.97 -12.32
CA ASN A 5 0.82 -2.44 -13.16
C ASN A 5 -0.18 -3.55 -13.55
N ARG A 6 -1.19 -3.22 -14.38
CA ARG A 6 -2.20 -4.19 -14.82
C ARG A 6 -1.67 -5.32 -15.71
N GLU A 7 -0.47 -5.16 -16.27
CA GLU A 7 0.19 -6.16 -17.11
C GLU A 7 1.11 -7.07 -16.28
N HIS A 8 1.09 -6.96 -14.94
CA HIS A 8 1.98 -7.65 -14.01
C HIS A 8 3.47 -7.33 -14.18
N HIS A 9 3.78 -6.18 -14.79
CA HIS A 9 5.13 -5.65 -14.78
C HIS A 9 5.40 -4.95 -13.45
N VAL A 10 6.52 -5.29 -12.79
CA VAL A 10 6.90 -4.72 -11.50
C VAL A 10 7.38 -3.28 -11.70
N VAL A 11 6.61 -2.31 -11.22
CA VAL A 11 6.92 -0.89 -11.33
C VAL A 11 7.72 -0.39 -10.13
N THR A 12 7.40 -0.91 -8.94
CA THR A 12 8.03 -0.46 -7.69
C THR A 12 8.31 -1.64 -6.77
N ALA A 13 9.51 -1.67 -6.18
CA ALA A 13 9.90 -2.59 -5.13
C ALA A 13 10.26 -1.82 -3.87
N LEU A 14 9.76 -2.28 -2.72
CA LEU A 14 9.88 -1.60 -1.43
C LEU A 14 10.29 -2.59 -0.35
N VAL A 15 11.16 -2.14 0.56
CA VAL A 15 11.31 -2.73 1.89
C VAL A 15 10.58 -1.83 2.87
N ILE A 16 9.65 -2.41 3.63
CA ILE A 16 8.81 -1.67 4.56
C ILE A 16 8.85 -2.31 5.95
N GLU A 17 8.64 -1.49 6.98
CA GLU A 17 8.53 -1.91 8.37
C GLU A 17 7.20 -1.45 8.95
N PHE A 18 6.45 -2.38 9.52
CA PHE A 18 5.22 -2.08 10.25
C PHE A 18 5.56 -1.56 11.64
N THR A 19 4.94 -0.46 12.04
CA THR A 19 5.16 0.13 13.36
C THR A 19 3.85 0.21 14.15
N ALA A 20 3.94 0.36 15.47
CA ALA A 20 2.78 0.62 16.33
C ALA A 20 2.47 2.12 16.49
N HIS A 21 3.11 3.00 15.72
CA HIS A 21 2.86 4.44 15.81
C HIS A 21 1.56 4.81 15.09
N PRO A 22 0.72 5.68 15.65
CA PRO A 22 -0.43 6.21 14.94
C PRO A 22 -0.03 6.91 13.63
N ALA A 23 -0.82 6.73 12.58
CA ALA A 23 -0.69 7.48 11.34
C ALA A 23 -1.84 8.49 11.21
N GLN A 24 -1.56 9.67 10.67
CA GLN A 24 -2.61 10.59 10.23
C GLN A 24 -3.09 10.15 8.86
N THR A 25 -4.40 9.91 8.73
CA THR A 25 -5.07 9.61 7.48
C THR A 25 -6.43 10.31 7.44
N CYS A 26 -6.99 10.43 6.24
CA CYS A 26 -8.33 10.94 6.01
C CYS A 26 -9.39 9.84 6.11
N GLU A 27 -8.96 8.59 6.25
CA GLU A 27 -9.83 7.43 6.41
C GLU A 27 -10.28 7.24 7.85
N ASP A 28 -11.53 6.82 8.03
CA ASP A 28 -12.06 6.48 9.35
C ASP A 28 -11.35 5.25 9.94
N GLY A 29 -11.23 5.23 11.27
CA GLY A 29 -10.73 4.08 12.03
C GLY A 29 -9.31 4.22 12.56
N ILE A 30 -8.72 3.10 12.98
CA ILE A 30 -7.36 3.06 13.53
C ILE A 30 -6.39 2.71 12.41
N TRP A 31 -5.45 3.62 12.18
CA TRP A 31 -4.38 3.49 11.21
C TRP A 31 -3.03 3.67 11.88
N LEU A 32 -2.09 2.81 11.50
CA LEU A 32 -0.75 2.77 12.04
C LEU A 32 0.27 3.04 10.94
N ARG A 33 1.45 3.53 11.30
CA ARG A 33 2.48 3.96 10.35
C ARG A 33 3.26 2.78 9.81
N VAL A 34 3.52 2.80 8.51
CA VAL A 34 4.48 1.94 7.83
C VAL A 34 5.68 2.79 7.41
N ASP A 35 6.86 2.39 7.86
CA ASP A 35 8.11 3.05 7.49
C ASP A 35 8.66 2.42 6.21
N VAL A 36 9.00 3.23 5.21
CA VAL A 36 9.66 2.76 3.98
C VAL A 36 11.17 2.78 4.21
N VAL A 37 11.78 1.60 4.32
CA VAL A 37 13.22 1.43 4.57
C VAL A 37 14.02 1.65 3.29
N SER A 38 13.53 1.12 2.17
CA SER A 38 14.16 1.33 0.87
C SER A 38 13.16 1.15 -0.27
N ALA A 39 13.49 1.75 -1.41
CA ALA A 39 12.62 1.80 -2.56
C ALA A 39 13.40 1.79 -3.87
N THR A 40 12.86 1.12 -4.87
CA THR A 40 13.29 1.22 -6.26
C THR A 40 12.05 1.33 -7.11
N THR A 41 11.96 2.37 -7.94
CA THR A 41 10.80 2.60 -8.81
C THR A 41 11.25 2.94 -10.22
N GLU A 42 10.57 2.35 -11.21
CA GLU A 42 10.73 2.70 -12.62
C GLU A 42 9.86 3.92 -12.98
N ASP A 43 8.74 4.11 -12.28
CA ASP A 43 7.83 5.23 -12.45
C ASP A 43 7.42 5.80 -11.08
N SER A 44 8.01 6.92 -10.71
CA SER A 44 7.72 7.63 -9.45
C SER A 44 6.34 8.26 -9.41
N LYS A 45 5.64 8.40 -10.55
CA LYS A 45 4.27 8.90 -10.61
C LYS A 45 3.24 7.80 -10.44
N PHE A 46 3.58 6.56 -10.82
CA PHE A 46 2.69 5.41 -10.67
C PHE A 46 2.47 5.02 -9.20
N PHE A 47 3.57 4.90 -8.46
CA PHE A 47 3.57 4.69 -7.01
C PHE A 47 4.59 5.63 -6.36
N PRO A 48 4.18 6.86 -5.99
CA PRO A 48 5.09 7.81 -5.37
C PRO A 48 5.43 7.37 -3.95
N VAL A 49 6.72 7.08 -3.73
CA VAL A 49 7.25 6.46 -2.51
C VAL A 49 7.64 7.48 -1.44
N SER A 50 7.69 8.78 -1.79
CA SER A 50 7.96 9.87 -0.84
C SER A 50 6.89 10.02 0.24
N ASP A 51 5.72 9.44 0.03
CA ASP A 51 4.54 9.68 0.84
C ASP A 51 4.46 8.64 1.97
N PRO A 52 4.15 9.06 3.21
CA PRO A 52 4.08 8.14 4.34
C PRO A 52 2.99 7.08 4.09
N LEU A 53 3.37 5.82 4.25
CA LEU A 53 2.42 4.73 4.19
C LEU A 53 1.76 4.53 5.54
N SER A 54 0.48 4.22 5.53
CA SER A 54 -0.25 3.79 6.72
C SER A 54 -0.93 2.45 6.47
N TYR A 55 -1.31 1.77 7.53
CA TYR A 55 -1.99 0.50 7.44
C TYR A 55 -3.11 0.36 8.46
N SER A 56 -4.11 -0.40 8.06
CA SER A 56 -5.15 -0.90 8.95
C SER A 56 -5.34 -2.40 8.73
N VAL A 57 -5.67 -3.11 9.80
CA VAL A 57 -6.01 -4.54 9.77
C VAL A 57 -7.41 -4.70 10.32
N LYS A 58 -8.32 -5.21 9.50
CA LYS A 58 -9.71 -5.49 9.88
C LYS A 58 -10.22 -6.71 9.15
N ASN A 59 -10.96 -7.59 9.84
CA ASN A 59 -11.59 -8.78 9.26
C ASN A 59 -10.63 -9.65 8.41
N ASN A 60 -9.42 -9.91 8.95
CA ASN A 60 -8.37 -10.68 8.27
C ASN A 60 -7.91 -10.09 6.92
N ARG A 61 -8.00 -8.77 6.77
CA ARG A 61 -7.57 -8.03 5.59
C ARG A 61 -6.65 -6.90 6.01
N LEU A 62 -5.50 -6.82 5.35
CA LEU A 62 -4.59 -5.69 5.42
C LEU A 62 -5.04 -4.68 4.37
N VAL A 63 -5.09 -3.41 4.76
CA VAL A 63 -5.19 -2.30 3.82
C VAL A 63 -4.00 -1.39 4.09
N LEU A 64 -3.15 -1.19 3.08
CA LEU A 64 -2.20 -0.09 3.10
C LEU A 64 -2.82 1.11 2.39
N ASP A 65 -2.67 2.29 2.99
CA ASP A 65 -3.07 3.56 2.42
C ASP A 65 -1.84 4.42 2.18
N ARG A 66 -1.80 5.04 1.02
CA ARG A 66 -0.74 5.97 0.59
C ARG A 66 -1.06 7.39 1.08
N GLY A 67 -1.44 7.49 2.35
CA GLY A 67 -2.08 8.64 3.00
C GLY A 67 -1.21 9.88 3.14
N GLY A 68 -1.87 11.03 3.31
CA GLY A 68 -1.28 12.35 3.56
C GLY A 68 -2.02 13.51 2.91
N VAL A 69 -2.84 13.25 1.88
CA VAL A 69 -3.70 14.23 1.21
C VAL A 69 -5.09 13.64 1.04
N CYS A 70 -6.12 14.36 1.47
CA CYS A 70 -7.53 13.91 1.41
C CYS A 70 -8.13 14.08 0.00
N ASP A 71 -7.47 13.58 -1.05
CA ASP A 71 -7.86 13.76 -2.46
C ASP A 71 -8.38 12.47 -3.13
N GLY A 72 -8.75 11.47 -2.33
CA GLY A 72 -9.22 10.17 -2.82
C GLY A 72 -8.06 9.24 -3.17
N GLY A 73 -7.14 9.08 -2.22
CA GLY A 73 -5.86 8.38 -2.34
C GLY A 73 -5.91 6.95 -2.92
N ALA A 74 -4.77 6.28 -2.84
CA ALA A 74 -4.60 4.95 -3.42
C ALA A 74 -4.38 3.91 -2.34
N PHE A 75 -5.10 2.80 -2.45
CA PHE A 75 -5.13 1.74 -1.46
C PHE A 75 -4.53 0.45 -2.02
N LEU A 76 -3.97 -0.34 -1.11
CA LEU A 76 -3.44 -1.66 -1.36
C LEU A 76 -4.12 -2.67 -0.42
N PRO A 77 -5.36 -3.07 -0.72
CA PRO A 77 -6.02 -4.09 0.06
C PRO A 77 -5.60 -5.52 -0.31
N GLY A 78 -5.27 -6.34 0.69
CA GLY A 78 -4.95 -7.75 0.50
C GLY A 78 -5.42 -8.62 1.67
N ALA A 79 -5.80 -9.86 1.38
CA ALA A 79 -6.16 -10.81 2.44
C ALA A 79 -4.91 -11.22 3.22
N LEU A 80 -5.02 -11.31 4.54
CA LEU A 80 -3.97 -11.89 5.38
C LEU A 80 -4.03 -13.42 5.21
N ASN A 81 -3.26 -13.95 4.27
CA ASN A 81 -3.06 -15.37 4.04
C ASN A 81 -1.56 -15.70 4.20
N ASP A 82 -1.26 -16.73 4.99
CA ASP A 82 0.08 -17.28 5.28
C ASP A 82 1.29 -16.34 4.98
N GLU A 83 2.32 -16.82 4.30
CA GLU A 83 3.61 -16.13 4.19
C GLU A 83 3.61 -14.91 3.23
N THR A 84 2.56 -14.73 2.43
CA THR A 84 2.54 -13.71 1.36
C THR A 84 1.13 -13.20 1.08
N ILE A 85 0.93 -11.92 1.37
CA ILE A 85 -0.27 -11.16 1.07
C ILE A 85 -0.23 -10.74 -0.39
N ARG A 86 -1.34 -10.97 -1.11
CA ARG A 86 -1.56 -10.46 -2.46
C ARG A 86 -2.82 -9.62 -2.49
N GLY A 87 -2.82 -8.59 -3.32
CA GLY A 87 -3.95 -7.70 -3.42
C GLY A 87 -3.89 -6.75 -4.60
N GLU A 88 -4.88 -5.88 -4.64
CA GLU A 88 -5.07 -4.91 -5.72
C GLU A 88 -4.40 -3.58 -5.35
N TYR A 89 -3.97 -2.81 -6.35
CA TYR A 89 -3.63 -1.40 -6.20
C TYR A 89 -4.76 -0.59 -6.83
N ILE A 90 -5.50 0.16 -6.02
CA ILE A 90 -6.74 0.84 -6.43
C ILE A 90 -6.70 2.32 -6.06
N SER A 91 -7.26 3.19 -6.90
CA SER A 91 -7.50 4.60 -6.57
C SER A 91 -8.95 4.83 -6.16
N GLY A 92 -9.17 5.65 -5.12
CA GLY A 92 -10.50 6.09 -4.69
C GLY A 92 -10.98 7.39 -5.35
N ALA A 93 -10.07 8.15 -5.98
CA ALA A 93 -10.37 9.44 -6.59
C ALA A 93 -11.33 9.27 -7.78
N ARG A 94 -12.56 9.75 -7.62
CA ARG A 94 -13.66 9.65 -8.61
C ARG A 94 -14.17 8.21 -8.84
N GLY A 95 -14.14 7.37 -7.79
CA GLY A 95 -14.62 6.00 -7.82
C GLY A 95 -13.47 4.97 -7.84
N LEU A 96 -13.79 3.72 -7.50
CA LEU A 96 -12.79 2.66 -7.41
C LEU A 96 -12.25 2.30 -8.80
N ARG A 97 -10.96 2.57 -9.03
CA ARG A 97 -10.25 2.20 -10.26
C ARG A 97 -9.08 1.29 -9.95
N LEU A 98 -9.05 0.12 -10.59
CA LEU A 98 -7.88 -0.76 -10.57
C LEU A 98 -6.70 -0.10 -11.31
N LEU A 99 -5.59 0.08 -10.62
CA LEU A 99 -4.33 0.59 -11.16
C LEU A 99 -3.34 -0.56 -11.41
N GLY A 100 -3.38 -1.60 -10.59
CA GLY A 100 -2.51 -2.76 -10.70
C GLY A 100 -2.63 -3.68 -9.50
N PHE A 101 -1.51 -4.27 -9.07
CA PHE A 101 -1.49 -5.29 -8.01
C PHE A 101 -0.32 -5.07 -7.06
N PHE A 102 -0.38 -5.73 -5.90
CA PHE A 102 0.77 -5.82 -5.03
C PHE A 102 0.96 -7.19 -4.42
N THR A 103 2.21 -7.46 -4.08
CA THR A 103 2.62 -8.61 -3.28
C THR A 103 3.47 -8.15 -2.10
N LEU A 104 3.10 -8.59 -0.90
CA LEU A 104 3.83 -8.34 0.33
C LEU A 104 4.18 -9.68 0.98
N SER A 105 5.47 -9.99 1.01
CA SER A 105 6.01 -11.17 1.67
C SER A 105 6.85 -10.76 2.88
N LYS A 106 6.82 -11.58 3.93
CA LYS A 106 7.72 -11.41 5.07
C LYS A 106 9.16 -11.61 4.61
N ARG A 107 10.06 -10.72 5.02
CA ARG A 107 11.50 -10.93 4.83
C ARG A 107 11.94 -12.05 5.77
N LYS A 108 12.60 -13.08 5.22
CA LYS A 108 13.23 -14.14 6.01
C LYS A 108 14.43 -13.61 6.77
#